data_AF-F9VPG3-F1
#
_entry.id   AF-F9VPG3-F1
#
_cell.length_a   1.000
_cell.length_b   1.000
_cell.length_c   1.000
_cell.angle_alpha   90.00
_cell.angle_beta   90.00
_cell.angle_gamma   90.00
#
_symmetry.space_group_name_H-M   'P 1'
#
loop_
_entity.id
_entity.type
_entity.pdbx_description
1 polymer ?
#
loop_
_entity_poly.entity_id
_entity_poly.type
_entity_poly.pdbx_seq_one_letter_code
_entity_poly.pdbx_strand_id
1 'polypeptide(L)'
;MKDIFDRENEISLLKNSLDSPLIVIMGLRRTGKTSLVRSVLNEEKATYIFLDMRRFENKEYIVYKDFIQVLEKEINRIIKKNRDLISHLQIRGVQIMGISVNFSWGRDKVELSDIFSSLNDWGEEKGKTVHIVIDEAQELIKLKGYNVLYSIAYAFDNLKKLNFIITGSEVRVKDKFLKLQDEESPLFGRVSIEINIKPFDKETAIRFLEEGFREQGINFDGKERVYDILGGNPGWLTYFGYVYIKIKDEEKAIVNTKKYAKNSFLESFVIS
;
A
#
# COMPACT_ATOMS: atom_id res chain seq x y z
N MET A 1 -11.91 11.59 -3.14
CA MET A 1 -12.98 10.72 -3.66
C MET A 1 -13.11 10.64 -5.17
N LYS A 2 -12.73 11.66 -5.96
CA LYS A 2 -12.95 11.63 -7.43
C LYS A 2 -12.24 10.52 -8.23
N ASP A 3 -11.34 9.73 -7.62
CA ASP A 3 -10.46 8.80 -8.35
C ASP A 3 -10.73 7.30 -8.07
N ILE A 4 -11.76 6.94 -7.27
CA ILE A 4 -12.10 5.53 -7.01
C ILE A 4 -13.52 5.25 -7.44
N PHE A 5 -13.66 4.34 -8.40
CA PHE A 5 -14.93 3.90 -8.91
C PHE A 5 -15.45 2.69 -8.12
N ASP A 6 -16.67 2.81 -7.59
CA ASP A 6 -17.51 1.72 -7.10
C ASP A 6 -16.83 0.75 -6.09
N ARG A 7 -16.22 1.34 -5.04
CA ARG A 7 -15.60 0.63 -3.91
C ARG A 7 -16.20 1.05 -2.57
N GLU A 8 -17.49 1.38 -2.53
CA GLU A 8 -18.14 1.97 -1.36
C GLU A 8 -18.03 1.09 -0.11
N ASN A 9 -18.15 -0.24 -0.28
CA ASN A 9 -18.01 -1.19 0.82
C ASN A 9 -16.59 -1.22 1.37
N GLU A 10 -15.57 -1.32 0.50
CA GLU A 10 -14.17 -1.33 0.93
C GLU A 10 -13.73 0.03 1.50
N ILE A 11 -14.25 1.13 0.97
CA ILE A 11 -14.05 2.49 1.49
C ILE A 11 -14.63 2.58 2.90
N SER A 12 -15.90 2.20 3.08
CA SER A 12 -16.58 2.25 4.37
C SER A 12 -15.89 1.36 5.41
N LEU A 13 -15.52 0.14 5.02
CA LEU A 13 -14.80 -0.79 5.90
C LEU A 13 -13.45 -0.22 6.33
N LEU A 14 -12.67 0.34 5.39
CA LEU A 14 -11.37 0.93 5.73
C LEU A 14 -11.54 2.15 6.65
N LYS A 15 -12.48 3.05 6.37
CA LYS A 15 -12.78 4.22 7.21
C LYS A 15 -13.13 3.82 8.64
N ASN A 16 -14.05 2.87 8.79
CA ASN A 16 -14.52 2.39 10.09
C ASN A 16 -13.47 1.59 10.87
N SER A 17 -12.36 1.22 10.23
CA SER A 17 -11.30 0.41 10.83
C SER A 17 -10.03 1.20 11.12
N LEU A 18 -9.98 2.51 10.82
CA LEU A 18 -8.75 3.31 10.98
C LEU A 18 -8.23 3.35 12.43
N ASP A 19 -9.09 3.14 13.42
CA ASP A 19 -8.71 3.02 14.83
C ASP A 19 -8.05 1.67 15.19
N SER A 20 -8.16 0.67 14.32
CA SER A 20 -7.57 -0.66 14.55
C SER A 20 -6.04 -0.63 14.41
N PRO A 21 -5.29 -1.28 15.33
CA PRO A 21 -3.81 -1.28 15.30
C PRO A 21 -3.21 -1.91 14.04
N LEU A 22 -3.92 -2.85 13.42
CA LEU A 22 -3.48 -3.55 12.21
C LEU A 22 -4.63 -3.79 11.24
N ILE A 23 -4.51 -3.21 10.04
CA ILE A 23 -5.40 -3.43 8.91
C ILE A 23 -4.59 -4.08 7.79
N VAL A 24 -5.11 -5.15 7.20
CA VAL A 24 -4.49 -5.88 6.09
C VAL A 24 -5.39 -5.80 4.87
N ILE A 25 -4.91 -5.16 3.80
CA ILE A 25 -5.65 -4.95 2.55
C ILE A 25 -5.06 -5.86 1.48
N MET A 26 -5.85 -6.82 1.04
CA MET A 26 -5.42 -7.88 0.13
C MET A 26 -6.12 -7.76 -1.20
N GLY A 27 -5.48 -8.28 -2.24
CA GLY A 27 -6.08 -8.36 -3.57
C GLY A 27 -5.04 -8.54 -4.65
N LEU A 28 -5.51 -8.98 -5.81
CA LEU A 28 -4.65 -9.19 -6.98
C LEU A 28 -3.91 -7.90 -7.37
N ARG A 29 -2.83 -8.05 -8.13
CA ARG A 29 -2.14 -6.88 -8.68
C ARG A 29 -3.11 -6.07 -9.53
N ARG A 30 -3.05 -4.74 -9.33
CA ARG A 30 -3.86 -3.74 -10.03
C ARG A 30 -5.37 -3.75 -9.74
N THR A 31 -5.79 -4.30 -8.61
CA THR A 31 -7.18 -4.16 -8.12
C THR A 31 -7.50 -2.79 -7.52
N GLY A 32 -6.48 -1.93 -7.31
CA GLY A 32 -6.66 -0.58 -6.79
C GLY A 32 -6.35 -0.39 -5.30
N LYS A 33 -5.65 -1.33 -4.65
CA LYS A 33 -5.28 -1.26 -3.21
C LYS A 33 -4.62 0.06 -2.80
N THR A 34 -3.53 0.44 -3.47
CA THR A 34 -2.81 1.69 -3.22
C THR A 34 -3.72 2.91 -3.38
N SER A 35 -4.57 2.92 -4.42
CA SER A 35 -5.52 4.01 -4.66
C SER A 35 -6.55 4.10 -3.53
N LEU A 36 -7.13 2.97 -3.10
CA LEU A 36 -8.05 2.88 -1.97
C LEU A 36 -7.47 3.51 -0.70
N VAL A 37 -6.31 3.04 -0.29
CA VAL A 37 -5.66 3.53 0.94
C VAL A 37 -5.40 5.03 0.85
N ARG A 38 -4.82 5.51 -0.26
CA ARG A 38 -4.53 6.93 -0.43
C ARG A 38 -5.79 7.78 -0.44
N SER A 39 -6.84 7.35 -1.13
CA SER A 39 -8.09 8.13 -1.20
C SER A 39 -8.71 8.26 0.18
N VAL A 40 -8.86 7.15 0.92
CA VAL A 40 -9.46 7.15 2.26
C VAL A 40 -8.63 7.99 3.22
N LEU A 41 -7.31 7.75 3.32
CA LEU A 41 -6.48 8.52 4.25
C LEU A 41 -6.44 10.02 3.93
N ASN A 42 -6.44 10.40 2.65
CA ASN A 42 -6.48 11.81 2.27
C ASN A 42 -7.84 12.46 2.58
N GLU A 43 -8.93 11.74 2.37
CA GLU A 43 -10.28 12.20 2.66
C GLU A 43 -10.50 12.40 4.16
N GLU A 44 -10.12 11.41 4.97
CA GLU A 44 -10.15 11.47 6.44
C GLU A 44 -9.09 12.42 7.02
N LYS A 45 -8.28 13.05 6.15
CA LYS A 45 -7.16 13.93 6.53
C LYS A 45 -6.24 13.27 7.56
N ALA A 46 -6.09 11.95 7.44
CA ALA A 46 -5.31 11.13 8.34
C ALA A 46 -3.83 11.52 8.27
N THR A 47 -3.13 11.36 9.39
CA THR A 47 -1.69 11.56 9.46
C THR A 47 -1.01 10.24 9.13
N TYR A 48 -0.28 10.16 8.03
CA TYR A 48 0.30 8.88 7.59
C TYR A 48 1.69 9.00 6.97
N ILE A 49 2.43 7.89 7.07
CA ILE A 49 3.70 7.63 6.39
C ILE A 49 3.44 6.49 5.40
N PHE A 50 3.80 6.68 4.12
CA PHE A 50 3.48 5.73 3.05
C PHE A 50 4.73 5.08 2.47
N LEU A 51 5.02 3.85 2.90
CA LEU A 51 6.18 3.06 2.47
C LEU A 51 5.80 2.20 1.26
N ASP A 52 6.11 2.69 0.06
CA ASP A 52 5.94 1.92 -1.18
C ASP A 52 7.11 0.94 -1.36
N MET A 53 6.89 -0.33 -0.99
CA MET A 53 7.89 -1.40 -1.05
C MET A 53 7.99 -2.03 -2.44
N ARG A 54 7.05 -1.74 -3.35
CA ARG A 54 7.09 -2.22 -4.74
C ARG A 54 8.36 -1.80 -5.47
N ARG A 55 9.02 -0.72 -5.05
CA ARG A 55 10.34 -0.32 -5.57
C ARG A 55 11.42 -1.41 -5.47
N PHE A 56 11.23 -2.42 -4.61
CA PHE A 56 12.13 -3.54 -4.43
C PHE A 56 11.70 -4.81 -5.19
N GLU A 57 10.65 -4.71 -6.01
CA GLU A 57 10.11 -5.82 -6.82
C GLU A 57 11.18 -6.49 -7.68
N ASN A 58 12.06 -5.68 -8.29
CA ASN A 58 13.14 -6.15 -9.16
C ASN A 58 14.45 -6.51 -8.43
N LYS A 59 14.47 -6.45 -7.08
CA LYS A 59 15.63 -6.87 -6.28
C LYS A 59 15.46 -8.31 -5.80
N GLU A 60 16.55 -9.06 -5.78
CA GLU A 60 16.60 -10.42 -5.20
C GLU A 60 16.58 -10.36 -3.66
N TYR A 61 17.30 -9.41 -3.08
CA TYR A 61 17.33 -9.15 -1.64
C TYR A 61 17.41 -7.66 -1.36
N ILE A 62 16.99 -7.26 -0.16
CA ILE A 62 17.17 -5.92 0.39
C ILE A 62 17.85 -6.01 1.76
N VAL A 63 18.58 -4.95 2.13
CA VAL A 63 19.23 -4.85 3.45
C VAL A 63 18.55 -3.76 4.29
N TYR A 64 18.86 -3.72 5.60
CA TYR A 64 18.29 -2.74 6.52
C TYR A 64 18.41 -1.29 6.01
N LYS A 65 19.57 -0.95 5.41
CA LYS A 65 19.81 0.36 4.79
C LYS A 65 18.76 0.70 3.73
N ASP A 66 18.39 -0.23 2.87
CA ASP A 66 17.41 0.02 1.81
C ASP A 66 16.05 0.40 2.42
N PHE A 67 15.59 -0.37 3.41
CA PHE A 67 14.31 -0.14 4.08
C PHE A 67 14.31 1.18 4.87
N ILE A 68 15.33 1.41 5.70
CA ILE A 68 15.38 2.56 6.60
C ILE A 68 15.47 3.88 5.83
N GLN A 69 16.10 3.88 4.64
CA GLN A 69 16.14 5.05 3.75
C GLN A 69 14.75 5.37 3.14
N VAL A 70 13.89 4.38 2.92
CA VAL A 70 12.50 4.66 2.51
C VAL A 70 11.75 5.34 3.65
N LEU A 71 11.90 4.83 4.86
CA LEU A 71 11.27 5.40 6.04
C LEU A 71 11.78 6.82 6.33
N GLU A 72 13.09 7.05 6.28
CA GLU A 72 13.73 8.36 6.42
C GLU A 72 13.14 9.38 5.45
N LYS A 73 13.02 9.00 4.16
CA LYS A 73 12.46 9.88 3.12
C LYS A 73 11.02 10.29 3.44
N GLU A 74 10.18 9.35 3.86
CA GLU A 74 8.77 9.63 4.15
C GLU A 74 8.60 10.36 5.50
N ILE A 75 9.46 10.11 6.49
CA ILE A 75 9.53 10.89 7.73
C ILE A 75 9.93 12.35 7.42
N ASN A 76 10.95 12.56 6.60
CA ASN A 76 11.31 13.91 6.14
C ASN A 76 10.17 14.60 5.36
N ARG A 77 9.31 13.84 4.68
CA ARG A 77 8.13 14.39 4.00
C ARG A 77 7.06 14.89 4.98
N ILE A 78 6.80 14.15 6.06
CA ILE A 78 5.84 14.57 7.09
C ILE A 78 6.39 15.73 7.94
N ILE A 79 7.70 15.73 8.23
CA ILE A 79 8.39 16.82 8.96
C ILE A 79 8.21 18.17 8.24
N LYS A 80 8.26 18.21 6.90
CA LYS A 80 8.04 19.44 6.13
C LYS A 80 6.73 20.16 6.47
N LYS A 81 5.70 19.39 6.84
CA LYS A 81 4.38 19.91 7.23
C LYS A 81 4.19 19.99 8.76
N ASN A 82 4.97 19.23 9.52
CA ASN A 82 4.87 19.11 10.98
C ASN A 82 6.29 19.19 11.59
N ARG A 83 6.85 20.40 11.63
CA ARG A 83 8.26 20.60 12.02
C ARG A 83 8.56 20.19 13.45
N ASP A 84 7.55 20.27 14.30
CA ASP A 84 7.55 19.85 15.70
C ASP A 84 7.80 18.34 15.87
N LEU A 85 7.57 17.50 14.86
CA LEU A 85 7.96 16.07 14.94
C LEU A 85 9.48 15.89 15.18
N ILE A 86 10.31 16.84 14.76
CA ILE A 86 11.76 16.78 14.95
C ILE A 86 12.15 16.64 16.43
N SER A 87 11.42 17.29 17.36
CA SER A 87 11.77 17.22 18.78
C SER A 87 11.57 15.82 19.36
N HIS A 88 10.70 15.00 18.79
CA HIS A 88 10.49 13.62 19.22
C HIS A 88 11.50 12.64 18.62
N LEU A 89 12.24 13.04 17.59
CA LEU A 89 13.21 12.20 16.88
C LEU A 89 14.65 12.34 17.43
N GLN A 90 14.80 12.85 18.66
CA GLN A 90 16.07 12.91 19.39
C GLN A 90 16.41 11.55 20.02
N ILE A 91 16.51 10.51 19.17
CA ILE A 91 16.76 9.12 19.57
C ILE A 91 18.09 8.62 19.02
N ARG A 92 18.58 7.50 19.55
CA ARG A 92 19.85 6.90 19.10
C ARG A 92 19.79 6.57 17.62
N GLY A 93 20.85 6.91 16.89
CA GLY A 93 20.97 6.62 15.46
C GLY A 93 20.23 7.61 14.55
N VAL A 94 19.62 8.68 15.11
CA VAL A 94 19.01 9.75 14.32
C VAL A 94 19.83 11.03 14.44
N GLN A 95 20.24 11.59 13.30
CA GLN A 95 20.93 12.87 13.23
C GLN A 95 19.97 13.95 12.70
N ILE A 96 19.81 15.04 13.45
CA ILE A 96 19.00 16.19 13.03
C ILE A 96 19.87 17.13 12.16
N MET A 97 19.39 17.42 10.95
CA MET A 97 20.01 18.33 9.98
C MET A 97 19.04 19.45 9.63
N GLY A 98 19.03 20.52 10.43
CA GLY A 98 18.10 21.64 10.26
C GLY A 98 16.65 21.18 10.44
N ILE A 99 15.88 21.17 9.34
CA ILE A 99 14.49 20.72 9.30
C ILE A 99 14.31 19.31 8.72
N SER A 100 15.35 18.48 8.83
CA SER A 100 15.37 17.11 8.33
C SER A 100 16.11 16.19 9.28
N VAL A 101 15.92 14.89 9.13
CA VAL A 101 16.62 13.84 9.89
C VAL A 101 17.32 12.88 8.94
N ASN A 102 18.45 12.35 9.38
CA ASN A 102 19.15 11.24 8.74
C ASN A 102 19.21 10.07 9.71
N PHE A 103 19.00 8.87 9.20
CA PHE A 103 18.99 7.62 9.95
C PHE A 103 20.28 6.86 9.73
N SER A 104 20.91 6.46 10.82
CA SER A 104 22.08 5.61 10.80
C SER A 104 21.67 4.14 10.58
N TRP A 105 22.47 3.42 9.80
CA TRP A 105 22.26 1.99 9.47
C TRP A 105 23.48 1.11 9.79
N GLY A 106 24.54 1.69 10.38
CA GLY A 106 25.80 1.02 10.71
C GLY A 106 25.84 0.52 12.16
N ARG A 107 26.95 0.79 12.86
CA ARG A 107 27.13 0.39 14.28
C ARG A 107 26.08 1.02 15.19
N ASP A 108 25.76 2.28 14.96
CA ASP A 108 24.71 3.02 15.66
C ASP A 108 23.41 3.04 14.87
N LYS A 109 23.01 1.88 14.32
CA LYS A 109 21.75 1.77 13.60
C LYS A 109 20.60 2.31 14.46
N VAL A 110 19.72 3.11 13.85
CA VAL A 110 18.46 3.48 14.50
C VAL A 110 17.61 2.23 14.64
N GLU A 111 16.91 2.04 15.76
CA GLU A 111 15.96 0.95 15.92
C GLU A 111 14.56 1.39 15.48
N LEU A 112 13.87 0.51 14.75
CA LEU A 112 12.54 0.82 14.21
C LEU A 112 11.50 1.01 15.33
N SER A 113 11.63 0.28 16.44
CA SER A 113 10.78 0.45 17.63
C SER A 113 10.91 1.85 18.21
N ASP A 114 12.11 2.41 18.26
CA ASP A 114 12.35 3.76 18.79
C ASP A 114 11.70 4.82 17.89
N ILE A 115 11.82 4.67 16.56
CA ILE A 115 11.12 5.54 15.60
C ILE A 115 9.60 5.45 15.81
N PHE A 116 9.07 4.24 15.98
CA PHE A 116 7.65 4.02 16.20
C PHE A 116 7.17 4.67 17.50
N SER A 117 7.91 4.55 18.60
CA SER A 117 7.61 5.23 19.85
C SER A 117 7.64 6.75 19.69
N SER A 118 8.67 7.31 19.04
CA SER A 118 8.72 8.75 18.73
C SER A 118 7.51 9.25 17.94
N LEU A 119 7.07 8.48 16.94
CA LEU A 119 5.87 8.81 16.15
C LEU A 119 4.58 8.69 16.96
N ASN A 120 4.49 7.69 17.85
CA ASN A 120 3.37 7.52 18.76
C ASN A 120 3.25 8.70 19.71
N ASP A 121 4.34 9.07 20.38
CA ASP A 121 4.36 10.14 21.38
C ASP A 121 4.02 11.49 20.74
N TRP A 122 4.56 11.73 19.55
CA TRP A 122 4.17 12.90 18.74
C TRP A 122 2.68 12.87 18.37
N GLY A 123 2.16 11.71 17.94
CA GLY A 123 0.74 11.53 17.66
C GLY A 123 -0.13 11.81 18.89
N GLU A 124 0.25 11.29 20.05
CA GLU A 124 -0.43 11.50 21.33
C GLU A 124 -0.48 12.99 21.70
N GLU A 125 0.65 13.70 21.62
CA GLU A 125 0.71 15.13 21.87
C GLU A 125 -0.24 15.92 20.93
N LYS A 126 -0.38 15.48 19.68
CA LYS A 126 -1.29 16.12 18.72
C LYS A 126 -2.74 15.65 18.81
N GLY A 127 -3.04 14.68 19.66
CA GLY A 127 -4.35 14.03 19.70
C GLY A 127 -4.69 13.32 18.38
N LYS A 128 -3.70 12.82 17.66
CA LYS A 128 -3.85 12.17 16.34
C LYS A 128 -3.28 10.76 16.35
N THR A 129 -3.87 9.88 15.54
CA THR A 129 -3.27 8.60 15.21
C THR A 129 -2.37 8.77 13.98
N VAL A 130 -1.17 8.20 14.05
CA VAL A 130 -0.24 8.10 12.92
C VAL A 130 -0.40 6.73 12.27
N HIS A 131 -0.67 6.71 10.95
CA HIS A 131 -0.79 5.48 10.19
C HIS A 131 0.50 5.18 9.42
N ILE A 132 1.10 4.01 9.65
CA ILE A 132 2.20 3.50 8.84
C ILE A 132 1.61 2.59 7.76
N VAL A 133 1.62 3.05 6.52
CA VAL A 133 1.21 2.25 5.37
C VAL A 133 2.43 1.53 4.81
N ILE A 134 2.39 0.20 4.76
CA ILE A 134 3.39 -0.63 4.09
C ILE A 134 2.73 -1.23 2.85
N ASP A 135 2.96 -0.62 1.69
CA ASP A 135 2.32 -1.01 0.43
C ASP A 135 3.15 -2.07 -0.29
N GLU A 136 2.50 -3.14 -0.76
CA GLU A 136 3.12 -4.35 -1.31
C GLU A 136 4.13 -4.96 -0.32
N ALA A 137 3.71 -5.12 0.93
CA ALA A 137 4.55 -5.50 2.06
C ALA A 137 5.23 -6.87 1.89
N GLN A 138 4.73 -7.75 1.02
CA GLN A 138 5.41 -9.00 0.71
C GLN A 138 6.82 -8.81 0.16
N GLU A 139 7.15 -7.63 -0.41
CA GLU A 139 8.52 -7.34 -0.84
C GLU A 139 9.51 -7.30 0.34
N LEU A 140 9.04 -7.09 1.57
CA LEU A 140 9.88 -7.14 2.78
C LEU A 140 10.34 -8.57 3.16
N ILE A 141 9.78 -9.62 2.55
CA ILE A 141 10.32 -10.99 2.68
C ILE A 141 11.77 -11.07 2.18
N LYS A 142 12.13 -10.18 1.24
CA LYS A 142 13.48 -10.05 0.69
C LYS A 142 14.46 -9.38 1.67
N LEU A 143 13.98 -8.81 2.77
CA LEU A 143 14.81 -8.14 3.77
C LEU A 143 15.64 -9.15 4.56
N LYS A 144 16.95 -9.12 4.35
CA LYS A 144 17.89 -10.01 5.03
C LYS A 144 18.52 -9.33 6.23
N GLY A 145 18.70 -10.09 7.30
CA GLY A 145 19.34 -9.63 8.53
C GLY A 145 18.48 -8.69 9.40
N TYR A 146 17.23 -8.46 9.04
CA TYR A 146 16.29 -7.68 9.84
C TYR A 146 14.85 -8.14 9.62
N ASN A 147 14.10 -8.34 10.70
CA ASN A 147 12.69 -8.70 10.63
C ASN A 147 11.83 -7.57 11.22
N VAL A 148 11.13 -6.85 10.36
CA VAL A 148 10.28 -5.71 10.74
C VAL A 148 9.09 -6.11 11.62
N LEU A 149 8.67 -7.38 11.59
CA LEU A 149 7.49 -7.85 12.31
C LEU A 149 7.63 -7.72 13.82
N TYR A 150 8.84 -7.88 14.37
CA TYR A 150 9.08 -7.68 15.80
C TYR A 150 8.77 -6.24 16.24
N SER A 151 9.16 -5.25 15.43
CA SER A 151 8.87 -3.84 15.72
C SER A 151 7.39 -3.51 15.53
N ILE A 152 6.72 -4.15 14.55
CA ILE A 152 5.26 -4.03 14.37
C ILE A 152 4.51 -4.66 15.54
N ALA A 153 4.95 -5.83 16.02
CA ALA A 153 4.36 -6.50 17.17
C ALA A 153 4.51 -5.67 18.46
N TYR A 154 5.72 -5.14 18.70
CA TYR A 154 5.95 -4.18 19.79
C TYR A 154 5.01 -2.99 19.70
N ALA A 155 4.87 -2.40 18.51
CA ALA A 155 3.99 -1.26 18.30
C ALA A 155 2.52 -1.61 18.54
N PHE A 156 2.07 -2.76 18.02
CA PHE A 156 0.70 -3.26 18.22
C PHE A 156 0.34 -3.35 19.70
N ASP A 157 1.25 -3.86 20.53
CA ASP A 157 0.97 -4.10 21.95
C ASP A 157 1.04 -2.83 22.80
N ASN A 158 1.88 -1.85 22.41
CA ASN A 158 2.28 -0.75 23.29
C ASN A 158 1.89 0.65 22.79
N LEU A 159 1.68 0.85 21.48
CA LEU A 159 1.61 2.18 20.87
C LEU A 159 0.20 2.51 20.38
N LYS A 160 -0.60 3.12 21.25
CA LYS A 160 -2.03 3.41 21.02
C LYS A 160 -2.31 4.45 19.95
N LYS A 161 -1.31 5.23 19.54
CA LYS A 161 -1.43 6.29 18.52
C LYS A 161 -0.65 5.95 17.25
N LEU A 162 -0.26 4.69 17.07
CA LEU A 162 0.42 4.21 15.88
C LEU A 162 -0.28 2.96 15.31
N ASN A 163 -0.90 3.11 14.14
CA ASN A 163 -1.63 2.02 13.48
C ASN A 163 -0.96 1.63 12.16
N PHE A 164 -1.08 0.36 11.76
CA PHE A 164 -0.49 -0.16 10.53
C PHE A 164 -1.56 -0.49 9.49
N ILE A 165 -1.29 -0.09 8.25
CA ILE A 165 -2.07 -0.53 7.08
C ILE A 165 -1.11 -1.27 6.15
N ILE A 166 -1.27 -2.58 6.08
CA ILE A 166 -0.40 -3.45 5.30
C ILE A 166 -1.16 -3.85 4.04
N THR A 167 -0.59 -3.60 2.86
CA THR A 167 -1.18 -4.05 1.60
C THR A 167 -0.34 -5.15 0.98
N GLY A 168 -0.98 -6.01 0.18
CA GLY A 168 -0.24 -6.94 -0.65
C GLY A 168 -1.13 -7.87 -1.47
N SER A 169 -0.50 -8.75 -2.22
CA SER A 169 -1.21 -9.91 -2.77
C SER A 169 -1.52 -10.90 -1.65
N GLU A 170 -2.77 -11.39 -1.61
CA GLU A 170 -3.37 -12.15 -0.50
C GLU A 170 -2.45 -13.23 0.07
N VAL A 171 -2.14 -14.27 -0.71
CA VAL A 171 -1.30 -15.41 -0.30
C VAL A 171 0.10 -14.97 0.16
N ARG A 172 0.72 -14.00 -0.51
CA ARG A 172 2.10 -13.61 -0.19
C ARG A 172 2.16 -12.77 1.08
N VAL A 173 1.19 -11.87 1.30
CA VAL A 173 1.22 -10.98 2.47
C VAL A 173 0.81 -11.73 3.73
N LYS A 174 -0.24 -12.55 3.66
CA LYS A 174 -0.78 -13.26 4.83
C LYS A 174 0.09 -14.45 5.21
N ASP A 175 0.40 -15.33 4.26
CA ASP A 175 1.03 -16.61 4.57
C ASP A 175 2.56 -16.56 4.55
N LYS A 176 3.15 -15.71 3.70
CA LYS A 176 4.61 -15.62 3.59
C LYS A 176 5.23 -14.48 4.41
N PHE A 177 4.57 -13.32 4.47
CA PHE A 177 5.10 -12.16 5.21
C PHE A 177 4.61 -12.12 6.66
N LEU A 178 3.32 -11.86 6.89
CA LEU A 178 2.77 -11.66 8.25
C LEU A 178 2.70 -12.94 9.07
N LYS A 179 2.43 -14.06 8.40
CA LYS A 179 2.35 -15.40 9.01
C LYS A 179 1.45 -15.42 10.24
N LEU A 180 0.24 -14.84 10.13
CA LEU A 180 -0.65 -14.61 11.28
C LEU A 180 -1.11 -15.91 11.98
N GLN A 181 -0.98 -17.05 11.31
CA GLN A 181 -1.35 -18.39 11.80
C GLN A 181 -0.14 -19.24 12.23
N ASP A 182 1.08 -18.70 12.14
CA ASP A 182 2.34 -19.37 12.49
C ASP A 182 2.72 -18.97 13.93
N GLU A 183 2.82 -19.93 14.85
CA GLU A 183 3.15 -19.67 16.27
C GLU A 183 4.53 -18.99 16.45
N GLU A 184 5.43 -19.18 15.49
CA GLU A 184 6.76 -18.55 15.48
C GLU A 184 6.71 -17.10 14.96
N SER A 185 5.57 -16.64 14.44
CA SER A 185 5.42 -15.26 13.98
C SER A 185 5.29 -14.30 15.16
N PRO A 186 6.02 -13.17 15.17
CA PRO A 186 5.82 -12.12 16.15
C PRO A 186 4.39 -11.55 16.15
N LEU A 187 3.62 -11.75 15.08
CA LEU A 187 2.23 -11.29 14.98
C LEU A 187 1.19 -12.37 15.27
N PHE A 188 1.60 -13.58 15.68
CA PHE A 188 0.68 -14.64 16.06
C PHE A 188 -0.29 -14.17 17.15
N GLY A 189 -1.57 -14.53 17.01
CA GLY A 189 -2.63 -14.19 17.96
C GLY A 189 -3.09 -12.72 17.97
N ARG A 190 -2.44 -11.82 17.21
CA ARG A 190 -2.86 -10.41 17.11
C ARG A 190 -3.95 -10.26 16.07
N VAL A 191 -5.07 -9.66 16.48
CA VAL A 191 -6.23 -9.43 15.62
C VAL A 191 -5.91 -8.37 14.57
N SER A 192 -6.24 -8.66 13.31
CA SER A 192 -6.17 -7.71 12.21
C SER A 192 -7.50 -7.59 11.50
N ILE A 193 -7.84 -6.39 11.02
CA ILE A 193 -8.97 -6.21 10.10
C ILE A 193 -8.51 -6.59 8.69
N GLU A 194 -9.16 -7.57 8.08
CA GLU A 194 -8.86 -8.01 6.71
C GLU A 194 -9.85 -7.40 5.71
N ILE A 195 -9.34 -6.72 4.69
CA ILE A 195 -10.13 -6.12 3.60
C ILE A 195 -9.67 -6.73 2.27
N ASN A 196 -10.55 -7.48 1.63
CA ASN A 196 -10.28 -8.16 0.36
C ASN A 196 -10.83 -7.37 -0.83
N ILE A 197 -9.93 -6.77 -1.63
CA ILE A 197 -10.29 -6.07 -2.86
C ILE A 197 -10.35 -7.06 -4.03
N LYS A 198 -11.57 -7.33 -4.48
CA LYS A 198 -11.84 -8.20 -5.64
C LYS A 198 -11.80 -7.41 -6.95
N PRO A 199 -11.53 -8.07 -8.09
CA PRO A 199 -11.87 -7.50 -9.40
C PRO A 199 -13.35 -7.07 -9.45
N PHE A 200 -13.67 -6.13 -10.31
CA PHE A 200 -15.05 -5.74 -10.59
C PHE A 200 -15.87 -6.92 -11.11
N ASP A 201 -17.15 -6.96 -10.76
CA ASP A 201 -18.10 -7.81 -11.47
C ASP A 201 -18.42 -7.23 -12.86
N LYS A 202 -19.24 -7.95 -13.64
CA LYS A 202 -19.56 -7.57 -15.02
C LYS A 202 -20.22 -6.20 -15.09
N GLU A 203 -21.23 -5.97 -14.25
CA GLU A 203 -21.99 -4.72 -14.24
C GLU A 203 -21.09 -3.53 -13.88
N THR A 204 -20.30 -3.67 -12.82
CA THR A 204 -19.35 -2.65 -12.37
C THR A 204 -18.30 -2.35 -13.43
N ALA A 205 -17.73 -3.37 -14.08
CA ALA A 205 -16.74 -3.18 -15.13
C ALA A 205 -17.32 -2.50 -16.38
N ILE A 206 -18.55 -2.82 -16.76
CA ILE A 206 -19.25 -2.14 -17.88
C ILE A 206 -19.41 -0.67 -17.52
N ARG A 207 -19.99 -0.35 -16.36
CA ARG A 207 -20.17 1.04 -15.91
C ARG A 207 -18.84 1.79 -15.84
N PHE A 208 -17.78 1.14 -15.32
CA PHE A 208 -16.44 1.73 -15.27
C PHE A 208 -15.92 2.16 -16.65
N LEU A 209 -16.09 1.30 -17.66
CA LEU A 209 -15.73 1.63 -19.04
C LEU A 209 -16.63 2.73 -19.60
N GLU A 210 -17.93 2.69 -19.35
CA GLU A 210 -18.89 3.73 -19.78
C GLU A 210 -18.50 5.10 -19.28
N GLU A 211 -18.28 5.23 -17.98
CA GLU A 211 -17.94 6.51 -17.38
C GLU A 211 -16.60 7.03 -17.93
N GLY A 212 -15.58 6.16 -18.00
CA GLY A 212 -14.27 6.55 -18.53
C GLY A 212 -14.31 7.02 -19.99
N PHE A 213 -15.12 6.38 -20.85
CA PHE A 213 -15.28 6.83 -22.24
C PHE A 213 -16.17 8.07 -22.36
N ARG A 214 -17.23 8.18 -21.54
CA ARG A 214 -18.12 9.34 -21.47
C ARG A 214 -17.36 10.61 -21.10
N GLU A 215 -16.44 10.54 -20.13
CA GLU A 215 -15.56 11.66 -19.75
C GLU A 215 -14.67 12.15 -20.91
N GLN A 216 -14.39 11.28 -21.88
CA GLN A 216 -13.62 11.60 -23.09
C GLN A 216 -14.52 11.94 -24.29
N GLY A 217 -15.84 12.03 -24.09
CA GLY A 217 -16.81 12.28 -25.16
C GLY A 217 -16.91 11.15 -26.19
N ILE A 218 -16.57 9.92 -25.80
CA ILE A 218 -16.58 8.74 -26.68
C ILE A 218 -17.79 7.88 -26.35
N ASN A 219 -18.60 7.54 -27.35
CA ASN A 219 -19.54 6.44 -27.24
C ASN A 219 -18.83 5.13 -27.61
N PHE A 220 -18.86 4.14 -26.72
CA PHE A 220 -18.20 2.84 -26.92
C PHE A 220 -19.14 1.70 -26.54
N ASP A 221 -19.45 0.84 -27.52
CA ASP A 221 -20.45 -0.22 -27.37
C ASP A 221 -19.84 -1.59 -27.00
N GLY A 222 -18.53 -1.80 -27.20
CA GLY A 222 -17.85 -3.08 -26.99
C GLY A 222 -17.60 -3.50 -25.54
N LYS A 223 -18.25 -2.88 -24.55
CA LYS A 223 -17.91 -2.98 -23.11
C LYS A 223 -18.11 -4.38 -22.54
N GLU A 224 -19.21 -5.04 -22.92
CA GLU A 224 -19.47 -6.43 -22.49
C GLU A 224 -18.40 -7.37 -23.01
N ARG A 225 -18.05 -7.24 -24.29
CA ARG A 225 -17.01 -8.04 -24.94
C ARG A 225 -15.64 -7.82 -24.31
N VAL A 226 -15.31 -6.58 -23.97
CA VAL A 226 -14.09 -6.24 -23.25
C VAL A 226 -14.06 -6.93 -21.88
N TYR A 227 -15.15 -6.91 -21.12
CA TYR A 227 -15.25 -7.63 -19.85
C TYR A 227 -15.11 -9.14 -20.03
N ASP A 228 -15.84 -9.73 -20.98
CA ASP A 228 -15.80 -11.19 -21.19
C ASP A 228 -14.39 -11.68 -21.57
N ILE A 229 -13.57 -10.81 -22.18
CA ILE A 229 -12.21 -11.13 -22.62
C ILE A 229 -11.13 -10.78 -21.59
N LEU A 230 -11.25 -9.62 -20.92
CA LEU A 230 -10.22 -9.10 -20.01
C LEU A 230 -10.58 -9.32 -18.53
N GLY A 231 -11.84 -9.57 -18.21
CA GLY A 231 -12.35 -9.62 -16.84
C GLY A 231 -12.41 -8.25 -16.18
N GLY A 232 -12.71 -8.25 -14.88
CA GLY A 232 -12.97 -7.02 -14.10
C GLY A 232 -11.75 -6.39 -13.43
N ASN A 233 -10.50 -6.69 -13.83
CA ASN A 233 -9.34 -6.07 -13.18
C ASN A 233 -9.29 -4.57 -13.55
N PRO A 234 -9.45 -3.64 -12.58
CA PRO A 234 -9.52 -2.20 -12.87
C PRO A 234 -8.32 -1.70 -13.67
N GLY A 235 -7.10 -2.11 -13.32
CA GLY A 235 -5.91 -1.64 -14.03
C GLY A 235 -5.80 -2.16 -15.47
N TRP A 236 -6.37 -3.33 -15.80
CA TRP A 236 -6.43 -3.77 -17.20
C TRP A 236 -7.50 -3.01 -17.96
N LEU A 237 -8.66 -2.75 -17.36
CA LEU A 237 -9.73 -1.95 -17.98
C LEU A 237 -9.27 -0.50 -18.23
N THR A 238 -8.54 0.11 -17.28
CA THR A 238 -7.92 1.43 -17.46
C THR A 238 -6.89 1.42 -18.60
N TYR A 239 -6.04 0.38 -18.68
CA TYR A 239 -5.06 0.26 -19.76
C TYR A 239 -5.74 0.07 -21.13
N PHE A 240 -6.78 -0.75 -21.18
CA PHE A 240 -7.60 -0.91 -22.38
C PHE A 240 -8.18 0.43 -22.84
N GLY A 241 -8.84 1.17 -21.95
CA GLY A 241 -9.41 2.49 -22.26
C GLY A 241 -8.35 3.45 -22.81
N TYR A 242 -7.19 3.53 -22.15
CA TYR A 242 -6.06 4.33 -22.61
C TYR A 242 -5.59 3.97 -24.02
N VAL A 243 -5.40 2.67 -24.30
CA VAL A 243 -4.95 2.22 -25.63
C VAL A 243 -6.03 2.50 -26.68
N TYR A 244 -7.29 2.17 -26.39
CA TYR A 244 -8.42 2.40 -27.29
C TYR A 244 -8.57 3.87 -27.66
N ILE A 245 -8.45 4.80 -26.71
CA ILE A 245 -8.52 6.24 -26.98
C ILE A 245 -7.48 6.67 -28.02
N LYS A 246 -6.28 6.07 -27.98
CA LYS A 246 -5.19 6.41 -28.89
C LYS A 246 -5.34 5.80 -30.28
N ILE A 247 -5.79 4.56 -30.38
CA ILE A 247 -5.78 3.81 -31.66
C ILE A 247 -7.15 3.64 -32.30
N LYS A 248 -8.24 3.84 -31.52
CA LYS A 248 -9.64 3.70 -31.95
C LYS A 248 -9.96 2.36 -32.63
N ASP A 249 -9.30 1.30 -32.17
CA ASP A 249 -9.41 -0.06 -32.69
C ASP A 249 -9.53 -1.02 -31.50
N GLU A 250 -10.72 -1.61 -31.33
CA GLU A 250 -11.07 -2.48 -30.21
C GLU A 250 -10.20 -3.74 -30.16
N GLU A 251 -10.03 -4.43 -31.30
CA GLU A 251 -9.24 -5.66 -31.37
C GLU A 251 -7.80 -5.42 -30.98
N LYS A 252 -7.17 -4.39 -31.56
CA LYS A 252 -5.79 -4.05 -31.23
C LYS A 252 -5.66 -3.64 -29.77
N ALA A 253 -6.63 -2.93 -29.21
CA ALA A 253 -6.61 -2.52 -27.81
C ALA A 253 -6.72 -3.72 -26.86
N ILE A 254 -7.58 -4.69 -27.17
CA ILE A 254 -7.69 -5.96 -26.45
C ILE A 254 -6.38 -6.73 -26.52
N VAL A 255 -5.79 -6.90 -27.71
CA VAL A 255 -4.53 -7.65 -27.90
C VAL A 255 -3.38 -7.01 -27.12
N ASN A 256 -3.25 -5.69 -27.17
CA ASN A 256 -2.24 -4.98 -26.39
C ASN A 256 -2.46 -5.15 -24.89
N THR A 257 -3.71 -5.08 -24.44
CA THR A 257 -4.04 -5.27 -23.02
C THR A 257 -3.76 -6.69 -22.55
N LYS A 258 -4.02 -7.72 -23.36
CA LYS A 258 -3.64 -9.11 -23.05
C LYS A 258 -2.13 -9.27 -22.92
N LYS A 259 -1.34 -8.68 -23.82
CA LYS A 259 0.14 -8.70 -23.73
C LYS A 259 0.62 -8.04 -22.43
N TYR A 260 0.05 -6.88 -22.10
CA TYR A 260 0.32 -6.17 -20.87
C TYR A 260 -0.04 -7.00 -19.63
N ALA A 261 -1.24 -7.58 -19.59
CA ALA A 261 -1.70 -8.44 -18.50
C ALA A 261 -0.79 -9.65 -18.32
N LYS A 262 -0.38 -10.33 -19.40
CA LYS A 262 0.51 -11.48 -19.37
C LYS A 262 1.86 -11.15 -18.72
N ASN A 263 2.49 -10.04 -19.09
CA ASN A 263 3.77 -9.63 -18.46
C ASN A 263 3.60 -9.36 -16.96
N SER A 264 2.46 -8.81 -16.58
CA SER A 264 2.15 -8.43 -15.20
C SER A 264 1.80 -9.63 -14.32
N PHE A 265 1.18 -10.65 -14.91
CA PHE A 265 0.96 -11.96 -14.29
C PHE A 265 2.25 -12.77 -14.20
N LEU A 266 3.09 -12.78 -15.24
CA LEU A 266 4.37 -13.50 -15.20
C LEU A 266 5.28 -12.95 -14.10
N GLU A 267 5.33 -11.63 -13.88
CA GLU A 267 6.01 -11.05 -12.70
C GLU A 267 5.41 -11.52 -11.36
N SER A 268 4.14 -11.92 -11.34
CA SER A 268 3.46 -12.43 -10.14
C SER A 268 3.80 -13.91 -9.84
N PHE A 269 4.20 -14.68 -10.85
CA PHE A 269 4.48 -16.12 -10.75
C PHE A 269 5.98 -16.46 -10.88
N VAL A 270 6.79 -15.66 -11.58
CA VAL A 270 8.24 -15.91 -11.73
C VAL A 270 9.00 -15.69 -10.41
N ILE A 271 8.38 -15.05 -9.42
CA ILE A 271 8.91 -14.88 -8.06
C ILE A 271 8.20 -15.84 -7.08
N SER A 272 7.65 -16.98 -7.53
CA SER A 272 6.92 -17.94 -6.69
C SER A 272 7.84 -18.82 -5.87
#